data_AF-X8DLE5-F1
#
_entry.id   AF-X8DLE5-F1
#
_cell.length_a   1.000
_cell.length_b   1.000
_cell.length_c   1.000
_cell.angle_alpha   90.00
_cell.angle_beta   90.00
_cell.angle_gamma   90.00
#
_symmetry.space_group_name_H-M   'P 1'
#
loop_
_entity.id
_entity.type
_entity.pdbx_description
1 polymer ?
#
loop_
_entity_poly.entity_id
_entity_poly.type
_entity_poly.pdbx_seq_one_letter_code
_entity_poly.pdbx_strand_id
1 'polypeptide(L)'
;MRELGLINWVLAKFGARTVSAPEMHLFTTLGQHKRLFWLWLPYSGALLRGRLPRADTELVILRVAHLRSCEYELQHHRRMARRRGLDEQTQEAIFNWPAASNRLTPASRGC
;
A
#
# COMPACT_ATOMS: atom_id res chain seq x y z
N MET A 1 -28.93 25.08 4.82
CA MET A 1 -28.22 24.00 5.56
C MET A 1 -28.41 22.58 4.99
N ARG A 2 -28.90 22.37 3.75
CA ARG A 2 -29.16 21.01 3.18
C ARG A 2 -28.17 20.54 2.08
N GLU A 3 -27.27 21.38 1.58
CA GLU A 3 -26.37 21.01 0.45
C GLU A 3 -25.10 20.25 0.87
N LEU A 4 -24.59 20.48 2.09
CA LEU A 4 -23.36 19.82 2.57
C LEU A 4 -23.53 18.30 2.79
N GLY A 5 -24.77 17.82 2.93
CA GLY A 5 -25.05 16.38 3.12
C GLY A 5 -25.00 15.58 1.83
N LEU A 6 -25.49 16.13 0.73
CA LEU A 6 -25.56 15.44 -0.56
C LEU A 6 -24.16 15.34 -1.20
N ILE A 7 -23.37 16.40 -1.12
CA ILE A 7 -22.00 16.43 -1.65
C ILE A 7 -21.11 15.45 -0.88
N ASN A 8 -21.17 15.44 0.46
CA ASN A 8 -20.46 14.47 1.28
C ASN A 8 -20.91 13.02 1.01
N TRP A 9 -22.20 12.80 0.74
CA TRP A 9 -22.71 11.47 0.36
C TRP A 9 -22.20 11.00 -1.00
N VAL A 10 -22.20 11.87 -2.02
CA VAL A 10 -21.67 11.56 -3.35
C VAL A 10 -20.16 11.27 -3.26
N LEU A 11 -19.39 12.14 -2.59
CA LEU A 11 -17.95 11.93 -2.37
C LEU A 11 -17.65 10.62 -1.63
N ALA A 12 -18.41 10.31 -0.57
CA ALA A 12 -18.27 9.06 0.17
C ALA A 12 -18.59 7.83 -0.71
N LYS A 13 -19.61 7.92 -1.56
CA LYS A 13 -20.04 6.82 -2.46
C LYS A 13 -19.03 6.59 -3.59
N PHE A 14 -18.36 7.63 -4.08
CA PHE A 14 -17.26 7.50 -5.04
C PHE A 14 -15.95 7.03 -4.38
N GLY A 15 -15.66 7.48 -3.15
CA GLY A 15 -14.54 6.98 -2.36
C GLY A 15 -14.66 5.48 -2.04
N ALA A 16 -15.85 5.00 -1.66
CA ALA A 16 -16.08 3.59 -1.37
C ALA A 16 -15.86 2.66 -2.59
N ARG A 17 -16.19 3.14 -3.80
CA ARG A 17 -16.02 2.38 -5.05
C ARG A 17 -14.56 2.26 -5.51
N THR A 18 -13.68 3.14 -5.05
CA THR A 18 -12.27 3.13 -5.45
C THR A 18 -11.40 2.22 -4.57
N VAL A 19 -11.88 1.81 -3.39
CA VAL A 19 -11.09 1.06 -2.41
C VAL A 19 -11.15 -0.46 -2.62
N SER A 20 -12.19 -0.98 -3.29
CA SER A 20 -12.31 -2.38 -3.79
C SER A 20 -11.45 -3.44 -3.08
N ALA A 21 -11.61 -3.54 -1.76
CA ALA A 21 -10.95 -4.51 -0.91
C ALA A 21 -11.99 -5.17 -0.01
N PRO A 22 -11.98 -6.51 0.16
CA PRO A 22 -13.08 -7.24 0.78
C PRO A 22 -13.25 -6.89 2.26
N GLU A 23 -12.14 -6.63 2.97
CA GLU A 23 -12.11 -5.90 4.24
C GLU A 23 -10.74 -5.20 4.38
N MET A 24 -10.74 -3.91 4.68
CA MET A 24 -9.51 -3.21 5.11
C MET A 24 -9.75 -2.66 6.50
N HIS A 25 -9.33 -3.39 7.53
CA HIS A 25 -9.45 -2.97 8.93
C HIS A 25 -8.83 -1.59 9.21
N LEU A 26 -7.83 -1.18 8.42
CA LEU A 26 -7.28 0.17 8.45
C LEU A 26 -8.32 1.23 8.05
N PHE A 27 -9.08 0.99 6.98
CA PHE A 27 -10.11 1.91 6.50
C PHE A 27 -11.31 1.97 7.44
N THR A 28 -11.70 0.86 8.05
CA THR A 28 -12.79 0.84 9.04
C THR A 28 -12.41 1.60 10.30
N THR A 29 -11.16 1.46 10.77
CA THR A 29 -10.65 2.17 11.94
C THR A 29 -10.49 3.67 11.65
N LEU A 30 -9.83 4.04 10.54
CA LEU A 30 -9.69 5.45 10.14
C LEU A 30 -11.04 6.11 9.82
N GLY A 31 -12.00 5.34 9.31
CA GLY A 31 -13.35 5.80 8.99
C GLY A 31 -14.15 6.29 10.21
N GLN A 32 -13.80 5.84 11.42
CA GLN A 32 -14.35 6.38 12.67
C GLN A 32 -13.98 7.86 12.87
N HIS A 33 -12.84 8.30 12.30
CA HIS A 33 -12.35 9.67 12.37
C HIS A 33 -12.35 10.32 10.98
N LYS A 34 -13.53 10.73 10.50
CA LYS A 34 -13.77 11.25 9.14
C LYS A 34 -12.75 12.30 8.66
N ARG A 35 -12.38 13.27 9.51
CA ARG A 35 -11.39 14.31 9.14
C ARG A 35 -10.02 13.69 8.84
N LEU A 36 -9.57 12.78 9.69
CA LEU A 36 -8.29 12.08 9.51
C LEU A 36 -8.34 11.22 8.25
N PHE A 37 -9.43 10.48 8.02
CA PHE A 37 -9.62 9.66 6.83
C PHE A 37 -9.47 10.48 5.54
N TRP A 38 -10.14 11.62 5.45
CA TRP A 38 -10.12 12.47 4.25
C TRP A 38 -8.76 13.15 4.01
N LEU A 39 -7.98 13.42 5.05
CA LEU A 39 -6.61 13.92 4.90
C LEU A 39 -5.64 12.80 4.51
N TRP A 40 -5.80 11.62 5.11
CA TRP A 40 -4.92 10.48 4.92
C TRP A 40 -5.09 9.83 3.53
N LEU A 41 -6.32 9.71 3.03
CA LEU A 41 -6.61 9.01 1.77
C LEU A 41 -5.85 9.58 0.55
N PRO A 42 -5.89 10.90 0.25
CA PRO A 42 -5.14 11.46 -0.87
C PRO A 42 -3.62 11.37 -0.65
N TYR A 43 -3.16 11.54 0.59
CA TYR A 43 -1.76 11.40 0.97
C TYR A 43 -1.23 9.98 0.67
N SER A 44 -1.92 8.95 1.15
CA SER A 44 -1.57 7.54 0.90
C SER A 44 -1.66 7.20 -0.60
N GLY A 45 -2.66 7.75 -1.29
CA GLY A 45 -2.77 7.61 -2.74
C GLY A 45 -1.58 8.19 -3.50
N ALA A 46 -1.09 9.37 -3.11
CA ALA A 46 0.08 9.99 -3.72
C ALA A 46 1.37 9.17 -3.46
N LEU A 47 1.50 8.60 -2.27
CA LEU A 47 2.65 7.76 -1.92
C LEU A 47 2.68 6.45 -2.71
N LEU A 48 1.54 5.77 -2.83
CA LEU A 48 1.42 4.50 -3.55
C LEU A 48 1.43 4.65 -5.08
N ARG A 49 1.17 5.85 -5.61
CA ARG A 49 1.14 6.17 -7.05
C ARG A 49 2.18 7.20 -7.45
N GLY A 50 3.27 7.31 -6.67
CA GLY A 50 4.34 8.28 -6.90
C GLY A 50 5.22 7.95 -8.11
N ARG A 51 6.46 8.44 -8.09
CA ARG A 51 7.42 8.31 -9.21
C ARG A 51 8.01 6.91 -9.36
N LEU A 52 7.95 6.08 -8.32
CA LEU A 52 8.48 4.73 -8.38
C LEU A 52 7.61 3.84 -9.29
N PRO A 53 8.23 2.98 -10.12
CA PRO A 53 7.55 1.86 -10.72
C PRO A 53 6.79 1.06 -9.66
N ARG A 54 5.65 0.47 -10.04
CA ARG A 54 4.78 -0.22 -9.09
C ARG A 54 5.46 -1.41 -8.40
N ALA A 55 6.33 -2.12 -9.12
CA ALA A 55 7.13 -3.19 -8.52
C ALA A 55 8.06 -2.62 -7.43
N ASP A 56 8.74 -1.50 -7.69
CA ASP A 56 9.67 -0.88 -6.73
C ASP A 56 8.94 -0.32 -5.51
N THR A 57 7.74 0.25 -5.69
CA THR A 57 6.87 0.63 -4.57
C THR A 57 6.57 -0.57 -3.66
N GLU A 58 6.15 -1.71 -4.23
CA GLU A 58 5.86 -2.92 -3.47
C GLU A 58 7.12 -3.49 -2.79
N LEU A 59 8.28 -3.43 -3.45
CA LEU A 59 9.56 -3.85 -2.89
C LEU A 59 9.88 -3.07 -1.61
N VAL A 60 9.80 -1.73 -1.67
CA VAL A 60 10.06 -0.87 -0.50
C VAL A 60 9.07 -1.17 0.62
N ILE A 61 7.79 -1.31 0.29
CA ILE A 61 6.76 -1.61 1.29
C ILE A 61 7.04 -2.96 1.96
N LEU A 62 7.32 -4.01 1.19
CA LEU A 62 7.66 -5.33 1.73
C LEU A 62 8.89 -5.28 2.64
N ARG A 63 9.94 -4.57 2.23
CA ARG A 63 11.16 -4.43 3.04
C ARG A 63 10.88 -3.71 4.35
N VAL A 64 10.18 -2.58 4.30
CA VAL A 64 9.86 -1.79 5.50
C VAL A 64 8.92 -2.57 6.41
N ALA A 65 7.86 -3.19 5.87
CA ALA A 65 6.94 -3.99 6.67
C ALA A 65 7.65 -5.17 7.36
N HIS A 66 8.59 -5.82 6.68
CA HIS A 66 9.43 -6.87 7.27
C HIS A 66 10.32 -6.33 8.40
N LEU A 67 11.06 -5.24 8.16
CA LEU A 67 11.92 -4.60 9.17
C LEU A 67 11.16 -4.08 10.38
N ARG A 68 9.88 -3.74 10.21
CA ARG A 68 8.99 -3.26 11.28
C ARG A 68 8.15 -4.38 11.90
N SER A 69 8.30 -5.62 11.46
CA SER A 69 7.49 -6.77 11.89
C SER A 69 5.98 -6.51 11.75
N CYS A 70 5.58 -5.80 10.68
CA CYS A 70 4.20 -5.41 10.45
C CYS A 70 3.47 -6.48 9.63
N GLU A 71 2.88 -7.45 10.32
CA GLU A 71 2.19 -8.58 9.66
C GLU A 71 0.99 -8.13 8.82
N TYR A 72 0.26 -7.10 9.29
CA TYR A 72 -0.89 -6.56 8.57
C TYR A 72 -0.53 -6.09 7.15
N GLU A 73 0.52 -5.28 7.04
CA GLU A 73 0.99 -4.78 5.75
C GLU A 73 1.61 -5.91 4.91
N LEU A 74 2.40 -6.80 5.53
CA LEU A 74 3.00 -7.95 4.84
C LEU A 74 1.94 -8.82 4.18
N GLN A 75 0.86 -9.17 4.88
CA GLN A 75 -0.18 -10.05 4.35
C GLN A 75 -0.81 -9.49 3.07
N HIS A 76 -1.11 -8.18 3.04
CA HIS A 76 -1.72 -7.53 1.89
C HIS A 76 -0.73 -7.35 0.74
N HIS A 77 0.45 -6.82 1.05
CA HIS A 77 1.45 -6.44 0.05
C HIS A 77 2.12 -7.64 -0.60
N ARG A 78 2.29 -8.79 0.07
CA ARG A 78 2.83 -10.00 -0.59
C ARG A 78 2.01 -10.44 -1.79
N ARG A 79 0.68 -10.34 -1.70
CA ARG A 79 -0.22 -10.68 -2.81
C ARG A 79 -0.15 -9.65 -3.94
N MET A 80 -0.06 -8.37 -3.61
CA MET A 80 0.04 -7.30 -4.60
C MET A 80 1.39 -7.33 -5.33
N ALA A 81 2.47 -7.50 -4.59
CA ALA A 81 3.83 -7.67 -5.07
C ALA A 81 3.94 -8.81 -6.10
N ARG A 82 3.34 -9.98 -5.82
CA ARG A 82 3.30 -11.11 -6.78
C ARG A 82 2.67 -10.72 -8.11
N ARG A 83 1.57 -9.95 -8.09
CA ARG A 83 0.92 -9.46 -9.31
C ARG A 83 1.79 -8.48 -10.11
N ARG A 84 2.88 -7.98 -9.52
CA ARG A 84 3.86 -7.06 -10.15
C ARG A 84 5.20 -7.73 -10.47
N GLY A 85 5.26 -9.06 -10.43
CA GLY A 85 6.47 -9.81 -10.77
C GLY A 85 7.46 -9.99 -9.62
N LEU A 86 7.11 -9.55 -8.40
CA LEU A 86 7.88 -9.89 -7.19
C LEU A 86 7.36 -11.23 -6.65
N ASP A 87 7.83 -12.31 -7.25
CA ASP A 87 7.52 -13.69 -6.84
C ASP A 87 8.06 -14.03 -5.44
N GLU A 88 7.74 -15.22 -4.94
CA GLU A 88 8.12 -15.61 -3.58
C GLU A 88 9.63 -15.65 -3.35
N GLN A 89 10.39 -16.08 -4.37
CA GLN A 89 11.85 -16.11 -4.31
C GLN A 89 12.43 -14.68 -4.25
N THR A 90 11.87 -13.75 -5.02
CA THR A 90 12.27 -12.34 -4.98
C THR A 90 11.92 -11.71 -3.64
N GLN A 91 10.73 -12.01 -3.09
CA GLN A 91 10.32 -11.53 -1.77
C GLN A 91 11.25 -12.04 -0.66
N GLU A 92 11.63 -13.31 -0.71
CA GLU A 92 12.59 -13.88 0.23
C GLU A 92 13.96 -13.19 0.12
N ALA A 93 14.41 -12.87 -1.09
CA ALA A 93 15.63 -12.10 -1.29
C ALA A 93 15.54 -10.67 -0.74
N ILE A 94 14.37 -10.02 -0.85
CA ILE A 94 14.08 -8.70 -0.24
C ILE A 94 14.17 -8.78 1.29
N PHE A 95 13.63 -9.84 1.90
CA PHE A 95 13.67 -10.03 3.35
C PHE A 95 15.10 -10.33 3.85
N ASN A 96 15.85 -11.13 3.09
CA ASN A 96 17.24 -11.48 3.41
C ASN A 96 18.27 -10.45 2.91
N TRP A 97 17.85 -9.26 2.49
CA TRP A 97 18.78 -8.19 2.12
C TRP A 97 19.59 -7.70 3.34
N PRO A 98 20.92 -7.46 3.21
CA PRO A 98 21.72 -7.45 1.97
C PRO A 98 22.31 -8.81 1.56
N ALA A 99 22.21 -9.85 2.39
CA ALA A 99 22.84 -11.16 2.16
C ALA A 99 22.39 -11.86 0.85
N ALA A 100 21.13 -11.66 0.45
CA ALA A 100 20.57 -12.21 -0.79
C ALA A 100 20.46 -11.18 -1.94
N SER A 101 21.14 -10.03 -1.83
CA SER A 101 21.05 -8.95 -2.83
C SER A 101 21.44 -9.40 -4.24
N ASN A 102 22.34 -10.38 -4.37
CA ASN A 102 22.75 -10.98 -5.63
C ASN A 102 21.60 -11.64 -6.43
N ARG A 103 20.45 -11.91 -5.80
CA ARG A 103 19.24 -12.45 -6.43
C ARG A 103 18.25 -11.37 -6.89
N LEU A 104 18.48 -10.11 -6.54
CA LEU A 104 17.65 -8.97 -6.96
C LEU A 104 18.20 -8.35 -8.26
N THR A 105 17.37 -7.64 -9.02
CA THR A 105 17.87 -6.89 -10.19
C THR A 105 18.76 -5.72 -9.74
N PRO A 106 19.69 -5.20 -10.59
CA PRO A 106 20.52 -4.05 -10.23
C PRO A 106 19.71 -2.82 -9.78
N ALA A 107 18.59 -2.52 -10.46
CA ALA A 107 17.70 -1.43 -10.08
C ALA A 107 17.12 -1.61 -8.66
N SER A 108 16.86 -2.85 -8.25
CA SER A 108 16.27 -3.21 -6.96
C SER A 108 17.28 -3.27 -5.80
N ARG A 109 18.59 -3.24 -6.07
CA ARG A 109 19.64 -3.31 -5.03
C ARG A 109 19.96 -1.94 -4.41
N GLY A 110 19.55 -0.85 -5.08
CA GLY A 110 20.21 0.45 -4.92
C GLY A 110 21.60 0.38 -5.58
N CYS A 111 22.00 1.42 -6.30
CA CYS A 111 23.35 1.49 -6.90
C CYS A 111 24.44 1.20 -5.86
#